data_AF-A0A2R7R488-F1
#
_entry.id   AF-A0A2R7R488-F1
#
_cell.length_a   1.000
_cell.length_b   1.000
_cell.length_c   1.000
_cell.angle_alpha   90.00
_cell.angle_beta   90.00
_cell.angle_gamma   90.00
#
_symmetry.space_group_name_H-M   'P 1'
#
loop_
_entity.id
_entity.type
_entity.pdbx_description
1 polymer ?
#
loop_
_entity_poly.entity_id
_entity_poly.type
_entity_poly.pdbx_seq_one_letter_code
_entity_poly.pdbx_strand_id
1 'polypeptide(L)'
;MLAVLLAAVFTVASILRPHPDATLHPIADEADSDVLTMLEFLSTLEFPWGEAAGQSSFRGYQQYRGFEPWFFVDGRGYRCFMLIDHSGPFVDGANCVPPGVDLFADVGGQTHSGDDAVMGLPKGSVVRFHYRGDSVDVFLYPASSEAE
;
A
#
# COMPACT_ATOMS: atom_id res chain seq x y z
N MET A 1 -1.45 41.77 -10.30
CA MET A 1 -2.70 41.05 -10.63
C MET A 1 -2.43 39.59 -11.00
N LEU A 2 -1.53 39.29 -11.96
CA LEU A 2 -1.15 37.92 -12.34
C LEU A 2 -0.63 37.06 -11.16
N ALA A 3 0.23 37.62 -10.31
CA ALA A 3 0.75 36.92 -9.13
C ALA A 3 -0.34 36.57 -8.09
N VAL A 4 -1.37 37.41 -7.96
CA VAL A 4 -2.51 37.18 -7.05
C VAL A 4 -3.41 36.07 -7.59
N LEU A 5 -3.65 36.06 -8.91
CA LEU A 5 -4.39 34.99 -9.58
C LEU A 5 -3.66 33.64 -9.49
N LEU A 6 -2.34 33.63 -9.71
CA LEU A 6 -1.53 32.41 -9.57
C LEU A 6 -1.54 31.88 -8.13
N ALA A 7 -1.38 32.75 -7.14
CA ALA A 7 -1.44 32.36 -5.73
C ALA A 7 -2.80 31.78 -5.36
N ALA A 8 -3.90 32.44 -5.78
CA ALA A 8 -5.27 31.98 -5.52
C ALA A 8 -5.57 30.64 -6.20
N VAL A 9 -5.17 30.45 -7.46
CA VAL A 9 -5.32 29.16 -8.17
C VAL A 9 -4.53 28.06 -7.48
N PHE A 10 -3.32 28.36 -6.99
CA PHE A 10 -2.50 27.39 -6.26
C PHE A 10 -3.17 27.00 -4.94
N THR A 11 -3.69 27.97 -4.18
CA THR A 11 -4.37 27.68 -2.89
C THR A 11 -5.62 26.85 -3.10
N VAL A 12 -6.45 27.19 -4.09
CA VAL A 12 -7.67 26.44 -4.39
C VAL A 12 -7.34 25.02 -4.87
N ALA A 13 -6.30 24.85 -5.69
CA ALA A 13 -5.85 23.53 -6.13
C ALA A 13 -5.28 22.68 -4.98
N SER A 14 -4.67 23.29 -3.98
CA SER A 14 -4.20 22.58 -2.77
C SER A 14 -5.34 22.09 -1.89
N ILE A 15 -6.43 22.87 -1.79
CA ILE A 15 -7.60 22.54 -0.96
C ILE A 15 -8.46 21.43 -1.60
N LEU A 16 -8.51 21.37 -2.93
CA LEU A 16 -9.36 20.42 -3.66
C LEU A 16 -8.71 19.06 -3.92
N ARG A 17 -7.40 18.91 -3.69
CA ARG A 17 -6.75 17.60 -3.84
C ARG A 17 -7.01 16.76 -2.59
N PRO A 18 -7.41 15.48 -2.73
CA PRO A 18 -7.40 14.55 -1.61
C PRO A 18 -6.01 14.54 -0.98
N HIS A 19 -5.92 15.01 0.26
CA HIS A 19 -4.67 14.94 1.02
C HIS A 19 -4.60 13.55 1.65
N PRO A 20 -3.48 12.83 1.55
CA PRO A 20 -3.33 11.57 2.23
C PRO A 20 -3.39 11.78 3.75
N ASP A 21 -3.99 10.82 4.46
CA ASP A 21 -4.02 10.79 5.92
C ASP A 21 -2.64 10.47 6.51
N ALA A 22 -1.78 9.79 5.73
CA ALA A 22 -0.37 9.61 6.02
C ALA A 22 0.44 9.40 4.72
N THR A 23 1.71 9.77 4.72
CA THR A 23 2.65 9.45 3.63
C THR A 23 3.79 8.62 4.24
N LEU A 24 3.98 7.41 3.71
CA LEU A 24 4.97 6.45 4.17
C LEU A 24 6.21 6.56 3.30
N HIS A 25 7.37 6.62 3.96
CA HIS A 25 8.67 6.76 3.28
C HIS A 25 9.38 5.42 3.15
N PRO A 26 10.34 5.29 2.21
CA PRO A 26 11.11 4.06 2.05
C PRO A 26 11.90 3.76 3.33
N ILE A 27 11.94 2.49 3.70
CA ILE A 27 12.89 1.98 4.69
C ILE A 27 14.17 1.68 3.92
N ALA A 28 15.32 2.09 4.46
CA ALA A 28 16.59 1.95 3.75
C ALA A 28 16.92 0.46 3.48
N ASP A 29 16.74 0.04 2.22
CA ASP A 29 17.18 -1.13 1.42
C ASP A 29 17.43 -2.51 2.05
N GLU A 30 17.38 -2.70 3.36
CA GLU A 30 17.42 -4.03 3.96
C GLU A 30 15.98 -4.52 4.12
N ALA A 31 15.53 -5.25 3.09
CA ALA A 31 14.51 -6.26 3.32
C ALA A 31 15.05 -7.18 4.41
N ASP A 32 14.43 -7.10 5.59
CA ASP A 32 14.80 -7.95 6.71
C ASP A 32 14.75 -9.41 6.25
N SER A 33 15.65 -10.22 6.80
CA SER A 33 15.75 -11.65 6.51
C SER A 33 14.41 -12.38 6.64
N ASP A 34 13.54 -11.93 7.55
CA ASP A 34 12.18 -12.44 7.73
C ASP A 34 11.26 -12.13 6.53
N VAL A 35 11.37 -10.93 5.95
CA VAL A 35 10.61 -10.54 4.75
C VAL A 35 11.09 -11.32 3.53
N LEU A 36 12.41 -11.45 3.36
CA LEU A 36 12.99 -12.24 2.28
C LEU A 36 12.58 -13.72 2.38
N THR A 37 12.57 -14.28 3.59
CA THR A 37 12.11 -15.65 3.85
C THR A 37 10.63 -15.82 3.53
N MET A 38 9.79 -14.83 3.86
CA MET A 38 8.38 -14.88 3.52
C MET A 38 8.14 -14.72 2.01
N LEU A 39 8.91 -13.88 1.33
CA LEU A 39 8.89 -13.76 -0.13
C LEU A 39 9.36 -15.04 -0.82
N GLU A 40 10.38 -15.71 -0.28
CA GLU A 40 10.82 -17.04 -0.74
C GLU A 40 9.74 -18.10 -0.49
N PHE A 41 9.05 -18.05 0.66
CA PHE A 41 7.90 -18.94 0.88
C PHE A 41 6.78 -18.68 -0.15
N LEU A 42 6.46 -17.41 -0.44
CA LEU A 42 5.45 -17.05 -1.45
C LEU A 42 5.87 -17.43 -2.87
N SER A 43 7.16 -17.49 -3.18
CA SER A 43 7.67 -17.98 -4.47
C SER A 43 7.58 -19.51 -4.64
N THR A 44 7.49 -20.25 -3.53
CA THR A 44 7.28 -21.72 -3.54
C THR A 44 5.82 -22.13 -3.68
N LEU A 45 4.88 -21.27 -3.31
CA LEU A 45 3.47 -21.44 -3.67
C LEU A 45 3.38 -21.25 -5.19
N GLU A 46 2.65 -22.11 -5.92
CA GLU A 46 2.53 -22.15 -7.40
C GLU A 46 1.90 -20.88 -8.03
N PHE A 47 1.99 -19.73 -7.38
CA PHE A 47 1.73 -18.45 -7.97
C PHE A 47 2.98 -17.96 -8.74
N PRO A 48 2.82 -17.32 -9.91
CA PRO A 48 3.91 -16.99 -10.83
C PRO A 48 4.78 -15.80 -10.38
N TRP A 49 4.95 -15.62 -9.07
CA TRP A 49 5.85 -14.62 -8.47
C TRP A 49 7.29 -15.13 -8.39
N GLY A 50 7.53 -16.45 -8.52
CA GLY A 50 8.85 -17.05 -8.29
C GLY A 50 9.92 -16.76 -9.35
N GLU A 51 9.54 -16.19 -10.49
CA GLU A 51 10.46 -15.51 -11.40
C GLU A 51 10.51 -13.99 -11.15
N ALA A 52 10.25 -13.54 -9.91
CA ALA A 52 10.37 -12.14 -9.52
C ALA A 52 11.77 -11.64 -9.85
N ALA A 53 11.82 -10.43 -10.41
CA ALA A 53 13.04 -9.79 -10.85
C ALA A 53 14.07 -9.75 -9.72
N GLY A 54 15.35 -9.66 -10.09
CA GLY A 54 16.48 -9.63 -9.16
C GLY A 54 16.17 -8.83 -7.89
N GLN A 55 16.55 -9.40 -6.75
CA GLN A 55 16.32 -8.92 -5.38
C GLN A 55 16.49 -7.39 -5.22
N SER A 56 17.28 -6.75 -6.09
CA SER A 56 17.46 -5.29 -6.22
C SER A 56 16.20 -4.46 -6.52
N SER A 57 15.05 -5.07 -6.87
CA SER A 57 13.82 -4.30 -7.13
C SER A 57 12.91 -4.14 -5.92
N PHE A 58 13.17 -4.91 -4.84
CA PHE A 58 12.36 -4.88 -3.63
C PHE A 58 12.60 -3.59 -2.85
N ARG A 59 11.52 -2.92 -2.48
CA ARG A 59 11.54 -1.71 -1.65
C ARG A 59 10.43 -1.77 -0.61
N GLY A 60 10.84 -1.76 0.66
CA GLY A 60 9.94 -1.64 1.79
C GLY A 60 9.64 -0.18 2.12
N TYR A 61 8.45 0.06 2.64
CA TYR A 61 8.00 1.36 3.11
C TYR A 61 7.64 1.29 4.59
N GLN A 62 7.68 2.43 5.27
CA GLN A 62 7.29 2.57 6.67
C GLN A 62 5.95 1.88 6.93
N GLN A 63 5.85 1.22 8.08
CA GLN A 63 4.64 0.54 8.50
C GLN A 63 3.52 1.55 8.82
N TYR A 64 2.28 1.18 8.52
CA TYR A 64 1.08 1.86 8.97
C TYR A 64 0.15 0.87 9.68
N ARG A 65 -0.08 1.09 10.98
CA ARG A 65 -1.02 0.32 11.81
C ARG A 65 -0.86 -1.22 11.71
N GLY A 66 0.37 -1.71 11.70
CA GLY A 66 0.65 -3.15 11.61
C GLY A 66 1.00 -3.64 10.19
N PHE A 67 0.67 -2.86 9.16
CA PHE A 67 0.85 -3.23 7.77
C PHE A 67 2.08 -2.57 7.16
N GLU A 68 2.94 -3.37 6.54
CA GLU A 68 4.14 -2.92 5.87
C GLU A 68 3.97 -3.04 4.35
N PRO A 69 4.00 -1.91 3.61
CA PRO A 69 3.90 -1.94 2.16
C PRO A 69 5.22 -2.28 1.50
N TRP A 70 5.13 -3.10 0.46
CA TRP A 70 6.29 -3.54 -0.33
C TRP A 70 6.03 -3.39 -1.81
N PHE A 71 7.05 -2.91 -2.51
CA PHE A 71 7.08 -2.81 -3.95
C PHE A 71 8.16 -3.71 -4.53
N PHE A 72 7.88 -4.32 -5.68
CA PHE A 72 8.87 -4.99 -6.50
C PHE A 72 8.45 -4.99 -7.97
N VAL A 73 9.35 -5.41 -8.84
CA VAL A 73 9.06 -5.62 -10.27
C VAL A 73 9.18 -7.12 -10.55
N ASP A 74 8.23 -7.71 -11.27
CA ASP A 74 8.33 -9.13 -11.66
C ASP A 74 9.25 -9.33 -12.88
N GLY A 75 9.60 -10.58 -13.21
CA GLY A 75 10.45 -10.89 -14.37
C GLY A 75 9.88 -10.45 -15.73
N ARG A 76 8.59 -10.10 -15.80
CA ARG A 76 7.90 -9.58 -17.00
C ARG A 76 7.85 -8.05 -17.03
N GLY A 77 8.38 -7.37 -16.01
CA GLY A 77 8.37 -5.92 -15.87
C GLY A 77 7.08 -5.34 -15.30
N TYR A 78 6.19 -6.18 -14.73
CA TYR A 78 5.01 -5.69 -14.01
C TYR A 78 5.44 -5.13 -12.66
N ARG A 79 4.78 -4.05 -12.25
CA ARG A 79 4.98 -3.42 -10.95
C ARG A 79 4.02 -4.04 -9.96
N CYS A 80 4.55 -4.57 -8.88
CA CYS A 80 3.80 -5.36 -7.93
C CYS A 80 3.86 -4.70 -6.56
N PHE A 81 2.73 -4.67 -5.88
CA PHE A 81 2.57 -4.03 -4.58
C PHE A 81 1.83 -4.96 -3.63
N MET A 82 2.40 -5.17 -2.46
CA MET A 82 1.87 -6.10 -1.46
C MET A 82 1.86 -5.43 -0.08
N LEU A 83 0.99 -5.92 0.78
CA LEU A 83 0.93 -5.49 2.18
C LEU A 83 1.19 -6.70 3.07
N ILE A 84 2.18 -6.56 3.95
CA ILE A 84 2.54 -7.56 4.93
C ILE A 84 1.90 -7.17 6.27
N ASP A 85 1.00 -8.00 6.79
CA ASP A 85 0.51 -7.84 8.15
C ASP A 85 1.44 -8.59 9.12
N HIS A 86 2.13 -7.86 9.99
CA HIS A 86 3.01 -8.46 10.99
C HIS A 86 2.26 -9.07 12.19
N SER A 87 0.94 -8.87 12.29
CA SER A 87 0.11 -9.39 13.38
C SER A 87 -0.39 -10.83 13.16
N GLY A 88 -0.24 -11.37 11.96
CA GLY A 88 -0.66 -12.73 11.61
C GLY A 88 0.00 -13.24 10.33
N PRO A 89 -0.26 -14.47 9.89
CA PRO A 89 0.33 -15.03 8.66
C PRO A 89 -0.29 -14.45 7.38
N PHE A 90 -0.88 -13.25 7.43
CA PHE A 90 -1.65 -12.69 6.33
C PHE A 90 -0.78 -11.75 5.50
N VAL A 91 -0.56 -12.16 4.25
CA VAL A 91 -0.10 -11.26 3.20
C VAL A 91 -1.32 -10.93 2.36
N ASP A 92 -1.71 -9.66 2.33
CA ASP A 92 -2.70 -9.24 1.35
C ASP A 92 -2.05 -9.36 -0.03
N GLY A 93 -2.62 -10.23 -0.87
CA GLY A 93 -1.97 -10.77 -2.06
C GLY A 93 -1.36 -9.67 -2.93
N ALA A 94 -0.15 -9.90 -3.42
CA ALA A 94 0.53 -8.93 -4.25
C ALA A 94 -0.33 -8.56 -5.48
N ASN A 95 -0.56 -7.28 -5.70
CA ASN A 95 -1.24 -6.77 -6.88
C ASN A 95 -0.19 -6.35 -7.90
N CYS A 96 -0.07 -7.05 -9.04
CA CYS A 96 0.77 -6.62 -10.15
C CYS A 96 -0.02 -5.87 -11.21
N VAL A 97 0.53 -4.75 -11.68
CA VAL A 97 -0.01 -4.01 -12.82
C VAL A 97 1.09 -3.69 -13.83
N PRO A 98 0.75 -3.53 -15.13
CA PRO A 98 1.71 -3.03 -16.12
C PRO A 98 2.27 -1.65 -15.75
N PRO A 99 3.43 -1.26 -16.31
CA PRO A 99 3.90 0.12 -16.23
C PRO A 99 2.87 1.13 -16.73
N GLY A 100 2.74 2.27 -16.05
CA GLY A 100 1.78 3.34 -16.39
C GLY A 100 0.37 3.16 -15.80
N VAL A 101 0.06 2.05 -15.15
CA VAL A 101 -1.22 1.84 -14.43
C VAL A 101 -1.10 2.23 -12.96
N ASP A 102 -2.10 2.88 -12.38
CA ASP A 102 -2.08 3.22 -10.96
C ASP A 102 -2.04 1.95 -10.09
N LEU A 103 -1.14 1.95 -9.11
CA LEU A 103 -0.87 0.80 -8.25
C LEU A 103 -1.26 1.15 -6.82
N PHE A 104 -2.25 0.45 -6.30
CA PHE A 104 -2.74 0.64 -4.94
C PHE A 104 -3.23 -0.69 -4.37
N ALA A 105 -3.33 -0.77 -3.05
CA ALA A 105 -3.93 -1.87 -2.32
C ALA A 105 -4.94 -1.33 -1.31
N ASP A 106 -6.07 -2.00 -1.17
CA ASP A 106 -7.15 -1.62 -0.27
C ASP A 106 -7.32 -2.67 0.82
N VAL A 107 -7.20 -2.27 2.07
CA VAL A 107 -7.50 -3.12 3.23
C VAL A 107 -8.85 -2.69 3.78
N GLY A 108 -9.85 -3.55 3.60
CA GLY A 108 -11.19 -3.36 4.14
C GLY A 108 -11.39 -4.11 5.46
N GLY A 109 -12.13 -3.53 6.39
CA GLY A 109 -12.51 -4.17 7.65
C GLY A 109 -13.54 -5.32 7.52
N GLN A 110 -13.53 -6.11 6.44
CA GLN A 110 -14.42 -7.26 6.27
C GLN A 110 -13.66 -8.60 6.35
N THR A 111 -13.83 -9.25 7.51
CA THR A 111 -13.98 -10.71 7.72
C THR A 111 -12.90 -11.65 7.18
N HIS A 112 -11.93 -11.96 8.03
CA HIS A 112 -11.62 -13.36 8.36
C HIS A 112 -11.76 -13.50 9.88
N SER A 113 -12.87 -14.09 10.32
CA SER A 113 -13.16 -14.51 11.72
C SER A 113 -13.13 -13.42 12.81
N GLY A 114 -14.31 -12.87 13.12
CA GLY A 114 -14.84 -12.91 14.49
C GLY A 114 -14.50 -11.78 15.47
N ASP A 115 -13.45 -10.99 15.27
CA ASP A 115 -13.21 -9.77 16.06
C ASP A 115 -12.89 -8.59 15.11
N ASP A 116 -13.92 -7.78 14.86
CA ASP A 116 -14.07 -6.84 13.75
C ASP A 116 -13.31 -5.52 13.94
N ALA A 117 -11.97 -5.55 13.84
CA ALA A 117 -11.17 -4.33 13.63
C ALA A 117 -9.83 -4.61 12.93
N VAL A 118 -9.82 -4.61 11.59
CA VAL A 118 -8.54 -4.56 10.85
C VAL A 118 -7.88 -3.21 11.12
N MET A 119 -6.59 -3.22 11.50
CA MET A 119 -5.83 -2.01 11.90
C MET A 119 -6.41 -1.23 13.10
N GLY A 120 -7.27 -1.87 13.90
CA GLY A 120 -7.99 -1.20 14.99
C GLY A 120 -9.06 -0.21 14.53
N LEU A 121 -9.57 -0.38 13.30
CA LEU A 121 -10.59 0.50 12.71
C LEU A 121 -11.99 -0.11 12.76
N PRO A 122 -13.06 0.72 12.83
CA PRO A 122 -14.43 0.24 12.77
C PRO A 122 -14.70 -0.59 11.51
N LYS A 123 -15.50 -1.64 11.65
CA LYS A 123 -16.01 -2.44 10.53
C LYS A 123 -16.59 -1.55 9.43
N GLY A 124 -16.23 -1.84 8.18
CA GLY A 124 -16.66 -1.04 7.03
C GLY A 124 -15.72 0.12 6.69
N SER A 125 -14.68 0.37 7.49
CA SER A 125 -13.60 1.27 7.09
C SER A 125 -12.73 0.62 6.02
N VAL A 126 -12.15 1.44 5.14
CA VAL A 126 -11.20 1.02 4.09
C VAL A 126 -9.96 1.88 4.20
N VAL A 127 -8.79 1.24 4.21
CA VAL A 127 -7.49 1.92 4.12
C VAL A 127 -6.90 1.63 2.75
N ARG A 128 -6.69 2.68 1.95
CA ARG A 128 -6.04 2.59 0.64
C ARG A 128 -4.59 3.01 0.74
N PHE A 129 -3.70 2.15 0.30
CA PHE A 129 -2.28 2.41 0.13
C PHE A 129 -2.00 2.64 -1.35
N HIS A 130 -1.63 3.86 -1.73
CA HIS A 130 -1.38 4.26 -3.10
C HIS A 130 0.12 4.46 -3.32
N TYR A 131 0.72 3.63 -4.16
CA TYR A 131 2.13 3.70 -4.50
C TYR A 131 2.43 4.91 -5.40
N ARG A 132 3.43 5.74 -4.99
CA ARG A 132 3.87 6.93 -5.73
C ARG A 132 5.28 6.83 -6.29
N GLY A 133 5.98 5.73 -6.06
CA GLY A 133 7.37 5.54 -6.49
C GLY A 133 8.35 5.69 -5.34
N ASP A 134 8.46 6.91 -4.81
CA ASP A 134 9.35 7.25 -3.69
C ASP A 134 8.63 7.22 -2.32
N SER A 135 7.32 7.01 -2.34
CA SER A 135 6.47 7.07 -1.16
C SER A 135 5.18 6.27 -1.39
N VAL A 136 4.46 6.02 -0.31
CA VAL A 136 3.11 5.45 -0.34
C VAL A 136 2.17 6.40 0.37
N ASP A 137 1.17 6.89 -0.34
CA ASP A 137 0.09 7.69 0.22
C ASP A 137 -0.95 6.76 0.85
N VAL A 138 -1.38 7.06 2.07
CA VAL A 138 -2.42 6.31 2.77
C VAL A 138 -3.69 7.17 2.85
N PHE A 139 -4.82 6.61 2.44
CA PHE A 139 -6.14 7.22 2.57
C PHE A 139 -7.03 6.36 3.44
N LEU A 140 -7.61 6.93 4.49
CA LEU A 140 -8.59 6.30 5.36
C LEU A 140 -9.99 6.75 4.95
N TYR A 141 -10.77 5.80 4.47
CA TYR A 141 -12.20 5.95 4.27
C TYR A 141 -12.91 5.38 5.49
N PRO A 142 -13.47 6.22 6.38
CA PRO A 142 -14.17 5.72 7.56
C PRO A 142 -15.43 4.96 7.16
N ALA A 143 -15.85 4.03 8.01
CA ALA A 143 -17.15 3.38 7.86
C ALA A 143 -18.27 4.43 7.76
N SER A 144 -19.16 4.27 6.79
CA SER A 144 -20.38 5.10 6.71
C SER A 144 -21.23 4.87 7.95
N SER A 145 -21.72 5.93 8.58
CA SER A 145 -22.62 5.87 9.75
C SER A 145 -24.02 5.32 9.46
N GLU A 146 -24.22 4.61 8.35
CA GLU A 146 -25.50 3.99 7.97
C GLU A 146 -25.44 2.47 8.21
N ALA A 147 -25.52 2.10 9.49
CA ALA A 147 -26.04 0.81 9.92
C ALA A 147 -26.61 1.04 11.33
N GLU A 148 -27.78 1.65 11.35
CA GLU A 148 -28.69 1.68 12.51
C GLU A 148 -29.16 0.26 12.85
#